data_AF-A0A967J994-F1
#
_entry.id   AF-A0A967J994-F1
#
_cell.length_a   1.000
_cell.length_b   1.000
_cell.length_c   1.000
_cell.angle_alpha   90.00
_cell.angle_beta   90.00
_cell.angle_gamma   90.00
#
_symmetry.space_group_name_H-M   'P 1'
#
loop_
_entity.id
_entity.type
_entity.pdbx_description
1 polymer ?
#
loop_
_entity_poly.entity_id
_entity_poly.type
_entity_poly.pdbx_seq_one_letter_code
_entity_poly.pdbx_strand_id
1 'polypeptide(L)'
;MGTFEEHRFILDTMSGLGPFEGMDRDRFKQLLRDTTDEVCRAYPTDGVRITDAGVSSLTAAVCDALTPELRVQALKMAADLARADGMNPAEVRLLEQLREGLDVDPEVAQEFLGGAA
;
A
#
# COMPACT_ATOMS: atom_id res chain seq x y z
N MET A 1 -10.08 -0.35 -9.64
CA MET A 1 -10.44 1.02 -9.23
C MET A 1 -10.96 0.91 -7.83
N GLY A 2 -10.34 1.62 -6.90
CA GLY A 2 -10.71 1.54 -5.49
C GLY A 2 -12.07 2.15 -5.20
N THR A 3 -12.58 1.92 -4.00
CA THR A 3 -13.84 2.47 -3.54
C THR A 3 -13.72 3.95 -3.17
N PHE A 4 -14.87 4.61 -3.00
CA PHE A 4 -14.92 5.99 -2.53
C PHE A 4 -14.24 6.14 -1.17
N GLU A 5 -14.39 5.15 -0.29
CA GLU A 5 -13.80 5.14 1.04
C GLU A 5 -12.28 5.01 1.00
N GLU A 6 -11.75 4.12 0.15
CA GLU A 6 -10.31 4.01 -0.10
C GLU A 6 -9.73 5.31 -0.65
N HIS A 7 -10.41 5.92 -1.63
CA HIS A 7 -9.97 7.20 -2.19
C HIS A 7 -10.00 8.34 -1.15
N ARG A 8 -11.00 8.35 -0.27
CA ARG A 8 -11.08 9.32 0.82
C ARG A 8 -9.96 9.11 1.83
N PHE A 9 -9.72 7.87 2.24
CA PHE A 9 -8.62 7.52 3.13
C PHE A 9 -7.28 7.99 2.58
N ILE A 10 -6.98 7.69 1.32
CA ILE A 10 -5.75 8.13 0.66
C ILE A 10 -5.64 9.66 0.69
N LEU A 11 -6.71 10.38 0.36
CA LEU A 11 -6.67 11.83 0.29
C LEU A 11 -6.60 12.52 1.66
N ASP A 12 -7.21 11.96 2.69
CA ASP A 12 -7.32 12.60 3.99
C ASP A 12 -6.21 12.15 4.96
N THR A 13 -5.79 10.88 4.87
CA THR A 13 -4.75 10.30 5.75
C THR A 13 -3.36 10.45 5.16
N MET A 14 -3.16 10.09 3.89
CA MET A 14 -1.82 10.12 3.31
C MET A 14 -1.33 11.53 3.01
N SER A 15 -2.21 12.47 2.64
CA SER A 15 -1.82 13.87 2.43
C SER A 15 -1.35 14.57 3.72
N GLY A 16 -1.74 14.04 4.89
CA GLY A 16 -1.33 14.54 6.20
C GLY A 16 0.01 14.00 6.70
N LEU A 17 0.68 13.10 5.96
CA LEU A 17 2.01 12.62 6.35
C LEU A 17 3.05 13.72 6.16
N GLY A 18 4.05 13.78 7.05
CA GLY A 18 5.09 14.83 7.04
C GLY A 18 5.71 15.14 5.67
N PRO A 19 6.04 14.16 4.81
CA PRO A 19 6.57 14.42 3.46
C PRO A 19 5.61 15.15 2.52
N PHE A 20 4.31 15.12 2.80
CA PHE A 20 3.24 15.74 2.03
C PHE A 20 2.58 16.91 2.78
N GLU A 21 3.07 17.26 3.97
CA GLU A 21 2.54 18.35 4.77
C GLU A 21 2.62 19.68 4.00
N GLY A 22 1.48 20.37 3.88
CA GLY A 22 1.37 21.61 3.11
C GLY A 22 1.37 21.42 1.59
N MET A 23 1.40 20.18 1.08
CA MET A 23 1.19 19.91 -0.34
C MET A 23 -0.26 20.19 -0.73
N ASP A 24 -0.43 20.90 -1.85
CA ASP A 24 -1.75 21.11 -2.42
C ASP A 24 -2.42 19.78 -2.82
N ARG A 25 -3.74 19.69 -2.61
CA ARG A 25 -4.50 18.45 -2.81
C ARG A 25 -4.49 17.98 -4.27
N ASP A 26 -4.53 18.89 -5.24
CA ASP A 26 -4.48 18.50 -6.65
C ASP A 26 -3.07 18.09 -7.05
N ARG A 27 -2.05 18.71 -6.45
CA ARG A 27 -0.66 18.25 -6.61
C ARG A 27 -0.46 16.84 -6.04
N PHE A 28 -1.02 16.55 -4.87
CA PHE A 28 -0.97 15.22 -4.25
C PHE A 28 -1.67 14.16 -5.12
N LYS A 29 -2.86 14.45 -5.64
CA LYS A 29 -3.56 13.58 -6.60
C LYS A 29 -2.73 13.28 -7.84
N GLN A 30 -2.08 14.30 -8.39
CA GLN A 30 -1.21 14.13 -9.57
C GLN A 30 -0.03 13.22 -9.24
N LEU A 31 0.63 13.43 -8.09
CA LEU A 31 1.75 12.59 -7.65
C LEU A 31 1.34 11.13 -7.48
N LEU A 32 0.19 10.87 -6.83
CA LEU A 32 -0.34 9.52 -6.69
C LEU A 32 -0.61 8.85 -8.03
N ARG A 33 -1.20 9.60 -8.96
CA ARG A 33 -1.46 9.10 -10.31
C ARG A 33 -0.16 8.76 -11.02
N ASP A 34 0.79 9.68 -11.07
CA ASP A 34 2.07 9.49 -11.75
C ASP A 34 2.83 8.28 -11.16
N THR A 35 2.79 8.14 -9.82
CA THR A 35 3.39 7.00 -9.12
C THR A 35 2.69 5.69 -9.48
N THR A 36 1.35 5.67 -9.50
CA THR A 36 0.56 4.48 -9.85
C THR A 36 0.80 4.07 -11.30
N ASP A 37 0.82 5.04 -12.22
CA ASP A 37 1.06 4.82 -13.64
C ASP A 37 2.47 4.24 -13.87
N GLU A 38 3.48 4.75 -13.16
CA GLU A 38 4.85 4.24 -13.25
C GLU A 38 4.98 2.83 -12.66
N VAL A 39 4.36 2.55 -11.51
CA VAL A 39 4.32 1.19 -10.93
C VAL A 39 3.67 0.21 -11.90
N CYS A 40 2.51 0.55 -12.47
CA CYS A 40 1.83 -0.30 -13.44
C CYS A 40 2.63 -0.52 -14.74
N ARG A 41 3.49 0.43 -15.11
CA ARG A 41 4.41 0.32 -16.26
C ARG A 41 5.65 -0.52 -15.93
N ALA A 42 6.24 -0.32 -14.76
CA ALA A 42 7.52 -0.89 -14.39
C ALA A 42 7.43 -2.36 -13.96
N TYR A 43 6.28 -2.79 -13.43
CA TYR A 43 6.11 -4.12 -12.86
C TYR A 43 5.14 -4.99 -13.68
N PRO A 44 5.34 -6.33 -13.68
CA PRO A 44 4.44 -7.27 -14.34
C PRO A 44 2.96 -7.13 -13.93
N THR A 45 2.12 -6.78 -14.90
CA THR A 45 0.67 -6.61 -14.74
C THR A 45 -0.13 -7.55 -15.65
N ASP A 46 -1.33 -7.94 -15.20
CA ASP A 46 -2.39 -8.55 -16.00
C ASP A 46 -3.53 -7.53 -16.14
N GLY A 47 -3.53 -6.83 -17.28
CA GLY A 47 -4.40 -5.68 -17.52
C GLY A 47 -4.11 -4.54 -16.55
N VAL A 48 -5.00 -4.33 -15.57
CA VAL A 48 -4.89 -3.26 -14.55
C VAL A 48 -4.49 -3.79 -13.17
N ARG A 49 -4.14 -5.08 -13.07
CA ARG A 49 -3.77 -5.73 -11.81
C ARG A 49 -2.29 -6.08 -11.82
N ILE A 50 -1.58 -5.78 -10.74
CA ILE A 50 -0.23 -6.28 -10.54
C ILE A 50 -0.32 -7.79 -10.29
N THR A 51 0.51 -8.56 -11.00
CA THR A 51 0.59 -10.02 -10.81
C THR A 51 1.38 -10.37 -9.55
N ASP A 52 1.33 -11.61 -9.07
CA ASP A 52 2.16 -12.04 -7.92
C ASP A 52 3.65 -11.75 -8.15
N ALA A 53 4.17 -11.99 -9.36
CA ALA A 53 5.55 -11.66 -9.72
C ALA A 53 5.82 -10.14 -9.69
N GLY A 54 4.82 -9.34 -10.05
CA GLY A 54 4.86 -7.89 -9.94
C GLY A 54 4.86 -7.43 -8.48
N VAL A 55 4.07 -8.06 -7.61
CA VAL A 55 4.07 -7.78 -6.16
C VAL A 55 5.45 -8.08 -5.58
N SER A 56 6.03 -9.24 -5.88
CA SER A 56 7.39 -9.59 -5.41
C SER A 56 8.46 -8.61 -5.88
N SER A 57 8.37 -8.15 -7.14
CA SER A 57 9.31 -7.18 -7.70
C SER A 57 9.14 -5.80 -7.06
N LEU A 58 7.90 -5.38 -6.82
CA LEU A 58 7.58 -4.13 -6.14
C LEU A 58 8.09 -4.14 -4.70
N THR A 59 7.83 -5.20 -3.93
CA THR A 59 8.27 -5.27 -2.54
C THR A 59 9.79 -5.30 -2.43
N ALA A 60 10.50 -5.94 -3.35
CA ALA A 60 11.97 -5.89 -3.41
C ALA A 60 12.47 -4.45 -3.61
N ALA A 61 11.90 -3.70 -4.56
CA ALA A 61 12.27 -2.30 -4.79
C ALA A 61 11.92 -1.40 -3.59
N VAL A 62 10.79 -1.66 -2.92
CA VAL A 62 10.41 -0.95 -1.70
C VAL A 62 11.37 -1.25 -0.56
N CYS A 63 11.83 -2.50 -0.42
CA CYS A 63 12.84 -2.88 0.57
C CYS A 63 14.16 -2.14 0.35
N ASP A 64 14.59 -1.95 -0.89
CA ASP A 64 15.80 -1.18 -1.21
C ASP A 64 15.64 0.33 -0.90
N ALA A 65 14.42 0.85 -1.01
CA ALA A 65 14.13 2.28 -0.81
C ALA A 65 13.80 2.65 0.64
N LEU A 66 13.23 1.74 1.43
CA LEU A 66 12.70 2.01 2.77
C LEU A 66 13.49 1.31 3.87
N THR A 67 13.67 2.02 5.00
CA THR A 67 14.18 1.41 6.23
C THR A 67 13.17 0.39 6.79
N PRO A 68 13.59 -0.58 7.63
CA PRO A 68 12.67 -1.56 8.21
C PRO A 68 11.45 -0.93 8.91
N GLU A 69 11.63 0.18 9.61
CA GLU A 69 10.55 0.89 10.31
C GLU A 69 9.53 1.47 9.31
N LEU A 70 10.01 1.99 8.19
CA LEU A 70 9.16 2.52 7.13
C LEU A 70 8.44 1.42 6.36
N ARG A 71 9.01 0.21 6.26
CA ARG A 71 8.35 -0.96 5.67
C ARG A 71 7.15 -1.42 6.53
N VAL A 72 7.31 -1.43 7.85
CA VAL A 72 6.21 -1.71 8.80
C VAL A 72 5.11 -0.66 8.64
N GLN A 73 5.47 0.63 8.56
CA GLN A 73 4.49 1.69 8.32
C GLN A 73 3.77 1.55 6.98
N ALA A 74 4.49 1.19 5.91
CA ALA A 74 3.90 0.95 4.59
C ALA A 74 2.87 -0.19 4.63
N LEU A 75 3.20 -1.30 5.28
CA LEU A 75 2.27 -2.42 5.46
C LEU A 75 1.05 -2.02 6.29
N LYS A 76 1.26 -1.25 7.37
CA LYS A 76 0.16 -0.74 8.21
C LYS A 76 -0.78 0.16 7.41
N MET A 77 -0.26 1.10 6.61
CA MET A 77 -1.08 1.95 5.75
C MET A 77 -1.87 1.14 4.71
N ALA A 78 -1.27 0.10 4.14
CA ALA A 78 -1.98 -0.80 3.22
C ALA A 78 -3.12 -1.55 3.93
N ALA A 79 -2.89 -2.01 5.16
CA ALA A 79 -3.90 -2.68 5.97
C ALA A 79 -5.04 -1.73 6.37
N ASP A 80 -4.73 -0.50 6.75
CA ASP A 80 -5.72 0.52 7.08
C ASP A 80 -6.55 0.93 5.85
N LEU A 81 -5.91 1.01 4.67
CA LEU A 81 -6.59 1.24 3.40
C LEU A 81 -7.60 0.12 3.10
N ALA A 82 -7.17 -1.14 3.14
CA ALA A 82 -8.03 -2.30 2.90
C ALA A 82 -9.14 -2.46 3.96
N ARG A 83 -9.04 -1.81 5.11
CA ARG A 83 -10.11 -1.78 6.12
C ARG A 83 -11.12 -0.67 5.89
N ALA A 84 -10.82 0.36 5.10
CA ALA A 84 -11.66 1.54 4.95
C ALA A 84 -13.07 1.22 4.45
N ASP A 85 -13.22 0.19 3.63
CA ASP A 85 -14.48 -0.33 3.09
C ASP A 85 -14.78 -1.80 3.46
N GLY A 86 -13.92 -2.41 4.25
CA GLY A 86 -14.02 -3.79 4.71
C GLY A 86 -13.19 -4.74 3.86
N MET A 87 -12.31 -5.48 4.54
CA MET A 87 -11.31 -6.31 3.88
C MET A 87 -11.94 -7.58 3.27
N ASN A 88 -11.69 -7.80 1.98
CA ASN A 88 -12.10 -9.02 1.29
C ASN A 88 -10.98 -10.09 1.29
N PRO A 89 -11.28 -11.36 0.97
CA PRO A 89 -10.28 -12.43 0.99
C PRO A 89 -9.09 -12.23 0.05
N ALA A 90 -9.22 -11.44 -1.02
CA ALA A 90 -8.11 -11.14 -1.92
C ALA A 90 -7.17 -10.10 -1.30
N GLU A 91 -7.69 -9.09 -0.60
CA GLU A 91 -6.89 -8.12 0.14
C GLU A 91 -6.15 -8.77 1.32
N VAL A 92 -6.77 -9.69 2.04
CA VAL A 92 -6.08 -10.46 3.10
C VAL A 92 -4.86 -11.17 2.52
N ARG A 93 -5.03 -11.84 1.38
CA ARG A 93 -3.92 -12.54 0.70
C ARG A 93 -2.84 -11.57 0.23
N LEU A 94 -3.23 -10.43 -0.34
CA LEU A 94 -2.28 -9.42 -0.78
C LEU A 94 -1.50 -8.83 0.40
N LEU A 95 -2.15 -8.57 1.53
CA LEU A 95 -1.48 -8.06 2.74
C LEU A 95 -0.49 -9.07 3.31
N GLU A 96 -0.79 -10.37 3.28
CA GLU A 96 0.18 -11.40 3.66
C GLU A 96 1.36 -11.46 2.68
N GLN A 97 1.12 -11.36 1.37
CA GLN A 97 2.19 -11.28 0.37
C GLN A 97 3.06 -10.03 0.58
N LEU A 98 2.45 -8.89 0.92
CA LEU A 98 3.18 -7.66 1.23
C LEU A 98 3.97 -7.79 2.53
N ARG A 99 3.41 -8.43 3.56
CA ARG A 99 4.12 -8.71 4.82
C ARG A 99 5.39 -9.51 4.56
N GLU A 100 5.29 -10.60 3.80
CA GLU A 100 6.42 -11.44 3.42
C GLU A 100 7.42 -10.67 2.56
N GLY A 101 6.95 -9.99 1.52
CA GLY A 101 7.81 -9.28 0.57
C GLY A 101 8.53 -8.07 1.17
N LEU A 102 7.91 -7.40 2.15
CA LEU A 102 8.49 -6.26 2.88
C LEU A 102 9.36 -6.69 4.07
N ASP A 103 9.49 -8.00 4.31
CA ASP A 103 10.26 -8.57 5.41
C ASP A 103 9.79 -8.03 6.78
N VAL A 104 8.46 -7.98 6.97
CA VAL A 104 7.86 -7.54 8.23
C VAL A 104 7.59 -8.75 9.12
N ASP A 105 8.10 -8.66 10.36
CA ASP A 105 7.91 -9.68 11.39
C ASP A 105 6.42 -10.00 11.59
N PRO A 106 6.01 -11.28 11.51
CA PRO A 106 4.64 -11.70 11.77
C PRO A 106 4.05 -11.22 13.10
N GLU A 107 4.85 -11.17 14.17
CA GLU A 107 4.38 -10.73 15.50
C GLU A 107 4.04 -9.25 15.49
N VAL A 108 4.87 -8.43 14.83
CA VAL A 108 4.61 -7.00 14.64
C VAL A 108 3.41 -6.78 13.74
N ALA A 109 3.30 -7.56 12.66
CA ALA A 109 2.20 -7.45 11.72
C ALA A 109 0.85 -7.84 12.35
N GLN A 110 0.84 -8.77 13.30
CA GLN A 110 -0.38 -9.23 13.96
C GLN A 110 -1.13 -8.10 14.67
N GLU A 111 -0.44 -7.07 15.17
CA GLU A 111 -1.05 -5.92 15.85
C GLU A 111 -2.01 -5.13 14.95
N PHE A 112 -1.79 -5.16 13.63
CA PHE A 112 -2.58 -4.40 12.66
C PHE A 112 -2.99 -5.21 11.44
N LEU A 113 -2.74 -6.52 11.37
CA LEU A 113 -3.37 -7.45 10.45
C LEU A 113 -4.41 -8.33 11.20
N GLY A 114 -4.20 -8.57 12.50
CA GLY A 114 -5.05 -9.35 13.38
C GLY A 114 -6.34 -8.64 13.78
N GLY A 115 -7.31 -8.66 12.88
CA GLY A 115 -8.69 -8.22 13.10
C GLY A 115 -9.69 -9.11 12.38
N ALA A 116 -9.50 -10.42 12.45
CA ALA A 116 -10.49 -11.43 12.08
C ALA A 116 -10.47 -12.53 13.16
N ALA A 117 -11.19 -12.29 14.25
CA ALA A 117 -11.69 -13.34 15.12
C ALA A 117 -13.05 -13.80 14.59
#